data_AF-A0A535JHM9-F1
#
_entry.id   AF-A0A535JHM9-F1
#
_cell.length_a   1.000
_cell.length_b   1.000
_cell.length_c   1.000
_cell.angle_alpha   90.00
_cell.angle_beta   90.00
_cell.angle_gamma   90.00
#
_symmetry.space_group_name_H-M   'P 1'
#
loop_
_entity.id
_entity.type
_entity.pdbx_description
1 polymer ?
#
loop_
_entity_poly.entity_id
_entity_poly.type
_entity_poly.pdbx_seq_one_letter_code
_entity_poly.pdbx_strand_id
1 'polypeptide(L)'
;MPFHPIWLAVILVVVLIIFGPGRLPELGGAVGKAMREFRKATSELTSEVTSAVRSNPAPPPAEPAATASAQAKGQESTSSSDS
;
A
#
# COMPACT_ATOMS: atom_id res chain seq x y z
N MET A 1 -1.28 3.33 -31.48
CA MET A 1 -2.61 3.95 -31.33
C MET A 1 -2.83 4.17 -29.83
N PRO A 2 -2.67 5.41 -29.32
CA PRO A 2 -2.75 5.65 -27.88
C PRO A 2 -4.16 5.31 -27.36
N PHE A 3 -4.24 4.74 -26.16
CA PHE A 3 -5.49 4.42 -25.48
C PHE A 3 -6.36 5.67 -25.37
N HIS A 4 -7.40 5.77 -26.21
CA HIS A 4 -8.24 6.95 -26.25
C HIS A 4 -9.24 6.90 -25.08
N PRO A 5 -9.30 7.94 -24.25
CA PRO A 5 -10.23 8.01 -23.10
C PRO A 5 -11.70 7.94 -23.53
N ILE A 6 -11.97 8.20 -24.81
CA ILE A 6 -13.29 8.06 -25.44
C ILE A 6 -13.83 6.62 -25.32
N TRP A 7 -12.98 5.58 -25.33
CA TRP A 7 -13.44 4.19 -25.22
C TRP A 7 -14.04 3.90 -23.83
N LEU A 8 -13.43 4.46 -22.78
CA LEU A 8 -13.99 4.37 -21.42
C LEU A 8 -15.34 5.08 -21.33
N ALA A 9 -15.48 6.24 -21.97
CA ALA A 9 -16.74 6.98 -22.02
C ALA A 9 -17.83 6.21 -22.78
N VAL A 10 -17.52 5.54 -23.89
CA VAL A 10 -18.49 4.73 -24.64
C VAL A 10 -18.99 3.55 -23.80
N ILE A 11 -18.11 2.83 -23.12
CA ILE A 11 -18.49 1.72 -22.23
C ILE A 11 -19.36 2.23 -21.08
N LEU A 12 -18.98 3.38 -20.50
CA LEU A 12 -19.77 4.03 -19.46
C LEU A 12 -21.19 4.30 -19.96
N VAL A 13 -21.36 4.90 -21.14
CA VAL A 13 -22.68 5.17 -21.74
C VAL A 13 -23.52 3.91 -21.93
N VAL A 14 -22.93 2.80 -22.41
CA VAL A 14 -23.66 1.52 -22.58
C VAL A 14 -24.17 1.02 -21.22
N VAL A 15 -23.34 1.06 -20.18
CA VAL A 15 -23.73 0.70 -18.82
C VAL A 15 -24.84 1.64 -18.31
N LEU A 16 -24.75 2.94 -18.57
CA LEU A 16 -25.79 3.91 -18.22
C LEU A 16 -27.11 3.66 -18.93
N ILE A 17 -27.14 3.08 -20.13
CA ILE A 17 -28.39 2.74 -20.82
C ILE A 17 -29.07 1.53 -20.14
N ILE A 18 -28.28 0.53 -19.75
CA ILE A 18 -28.80 -0.70 -19.10
C ILE A 18 -29.24 -0.41 -17.66
N PHE A 19 -28.39 0.28 -16.90
CA PHE A 19 -28.63 0.57 -15.49
C PHE A 19 -29.41 1.88 -15.29
N GLY A 20 -29.38 2.81 -16.24
CA GLY A 20 -29.93 4.15 -16.11
C GLY A 20 -28.94 5.15 -15.48
N PRO A 21 -28.90 6.42 -15.93
CA PRO A 21 -28.00 7.45 -15.40
C PRO A 21 -28.27 7.80 -13.93
N GLY A 22 -29.47 7.48 -13.41
CA GLY A 22 -29.84 7.72 -12.01
C GLY A 22 -29.36 6.65 -11.03
N ARG A 23 -29.09 5.42 -11.48
CA ARG A 23 -28.73 4.30 -10.58
C ARG A 23 -27.27 4.33 -10.14
N LEU A 24 -26.37 4.80 -11.00
CA LEU A 24 -24.96 4.98 -10.67
C LEU A 24 -24.69 5.94 -9.52
N PRO A 25 -25.26 7.17 -9.49
CA PRO A 25 -25.06 8.08 -8.37
C PRO A 25 -25.75 7.59 -7.09
N GLU A 26 -26.90 6.90 -7.20
CA GLU A 26 -27.62 6.31 -6.07
C GLU A 26 -26.78 5.22 -5.38
N LEU A 27 -26.25 4.27 -6.16
CA LEU A 27 -25.33 3.22 -5.68
C LEU A 27 -24.00 3.80 -5.19
N GLY A 28 -23.43 4.75 -5.93
CA GLY A 28 -22.19 5.43 -5.58
C GLY A 28 -22.29 6.22 -4.27
N GLY A 29 -23.43 6.84 -4.00
CA GLY A 29 -23.69 7.54 -2.73
C GLY A 29 -23.71 6.59 -1.53
N ALA A 30 -24.41 5.45 -1.67
CA ALA A 30 -24.47 4.43 -0.62
C ALA A 30 -23.09 3.79 -0.35
N VAL A 31 -22.38 3.37 -1.41
CA VAL A 31 -21.02 2.82 -1.30
C VAL A 31 -20.04 3.86 -0.78
N GLY A 32 -20.14 5.10 -1.23
CA GLY A 32 -19.28 6.19 -0.77
C GLY A 32 -19.43 6.48 0.72
N LYS A 33 -20.66 6.45 1.23
CA LYS A 33 -20.95 6.59 2.66
C LYS A 33 -20.37 5.44 3.48
N ALA A 34 -20.62 4.20 3.05
CA ALA A 34 -20.05 3.01 3.68
C ALA A 34 -18.51 3.02 3.69
N MET A 35 -17.88 3.40 2.57
CA MET A 35 -16.41 3.52 2.47
C MET A 35 -15.85 4.63 3.38
N ARG A 36 -16.58 5.73 3.57
CA ARG A 36 -16.21 6.82 4.48
C ARG A 36 -16.23 6.35 5.93
N GLU A 37 -17.29 5.67 6.34
CA GLU A 37 -17.45 5.11 7.68
C GLU A 37 -16.43 4.00 7.95
N PHE A 38 -16.20 3.11 6.98
CA PHE A 38 -15.18 2.06 7.07
C PHE A 38 -13.76 2.64 7.21
N ARG A 39 -13.41 3.65 6.40
CA ARG A 39 -12.11 4.35 6.52
C ARG A 39 -11.95 4.99 7.89
N LYS A 40 -13.01 5.60 8.43
CA LYS A 40 -12.97 6.24 9.76
C LYS A 40 -12.72 5.21 10.85
N ALA A 41 -13.50 4.12 10.87
CA ALA A 41 -13.32 3.03 11.83
C ALA A 41 -11.91 2.41 11.74
N THR A 42 -11.43 2.17 10.52
CA THR A 42 -10.08 1.63 10.28
C THR A 42 -8.98 2.58 10.75
N SER A 43 -9.16 3.89 10.54
CA SER A 43 -8.22 4.92 11.00
C SER A 43 -8.18 5.01 12.52
N GLU A 44 -9.32 4.94 13.18
CA GLU A 44 -9.42 4.95 14.65
C GLU A 44 -8.72 3.71 15.24
N LEU A 45 -9.00 2.52 14.71
CA LEU A 45 -8.32 1.27 15.08
C LEU A 45 -6.80 1.34 14.88
N THR A 46 -6.34 1.88 13.75
CA THR A 46 -4.90 2.02 13.44
C THR A 46 -4.22 2.98 14.41
N SER A 47 -4.88 4.09 14.75
CA SER A 47 -4.39 5.09 15.69
C SER A 47 -4.31 4.55 17.11
N GLU A 48 -5.27 3.72 17.51
CA GLU A 48 -5.28 3.08 18.84
C GLU A 48 -4.22 1.98 18.95
N VAL A 49 -4.04 1.15 17.93
CA VAL A 49 -2.95 0.16 17.86
C VAL A 49 -1.58 0.85 17.85
N THR A 50 -1.42 1.91 17.06
CA THR A 50 -0.18 2.70 17.03
C THR A 50 0.11 3.34 18.39
N SER A 51 -0.90 3.89 19.07
CA SER A 51 -0.74 4.43 20.42
C SER A 51 -0.39 3.33 21.42
N ALA A 52 -1.07 2.19 21.41
CA ALA A 52 -0.79 1.08 22.32
C ALA A 52 0.64 0.53 22.15
N VAL A 53 1.13 0.43 20.91
CA VAL A 53 2.53 0.03 20.60
C VAL A 53 3.52 1.11 21.04
N ARG A 54 3.15 2.39 21.02
CA ARG A 54 4.00 3.50 21.50
C ARG A 54 3.99 3.62 23.03
N SER A 55 2.88 3.27 23.68
CA SER A 55 2.67 3.40 25.13
C SER A 55 3.31 2.29 25.97
N ASN A 56 3.60 1.13 25.38
CA ASN A 56 4.47 0.11 25.99
C ASN A 56 5.75 0.00 25.15
N PRO A 57 6.85 0.69 25.53
CA PRO A 57 8.11 0.56 24.83
C PRO A 57 8.74 -0.79 25.21
N ALA A 58 8.20 -1.88 24.67
CA ALA A 58 9.02 -3.07 24.48
C ALA A 58 10.18 -2.64 23.56
N PRO A 59 11.43 -2.95 23.93
CA PRO A 59 12.60 -2.48 23.21
C PRO A 59 12.48 -2.82 21.72
N PRO A 60 13.03 -1.96 20.83
CA PRO A 60 13.01 -2.21 19.40
C PRO A 60 13.41 -3.67 19.13
N PRO A 61 12.72 -4.39 18.24
CA PRO A 61 13.23 -5.65 17.73
C PRO A 61 14.67 -5.39 17.33
N ALA A 62 15.60 -6.04 18.03
CA ALA A 62 17.02 -5.93 17.76
C ALA A 62 17.19 -5.96 16.24
N GLU A 63 17.77 -4.87 15.71
CA GLU A 63 18.05 -4.71 14.30
C GLU A 63 18.63 -6.02 13.72
N PRO A 64 17.96 -6.67 12.75
CA PRO A 64 18.64 -7.61 11.88
C PRO A 64 19.32 -6.87 10.71
N ALA A 65 19.42 -5.53 10.76
CA ALA A 65 19.90 -4.71 9.64
C ALA A 65 21.29 -4.07 9.86
N ALA A 66 21.92 -4.21 11.03
CA ALA A 66 23.24 -3.63 11.32
C ALA A 66 24.41 -4.63 11.27
N THR A 67 24.22 -5.86 10.77
CA THR A 67 25.32 -6.85 10.62
C THR A 67 25.51 -7.40 9.21
N ALA A 68 24.64 -7.06 8.24
CA ALA A 68 24.84 -7.49 6.85
C ALA A 68 25.84 -6.61 6.04
N SER A 69 26.48 -5.63 6.67
CA SER A 69 27.45 -4.73 6.01
C SER A 69 28.89 -4.90 6.50
N ALA A 70 29.17 -5.81 7.44
CA ALA A 70 30.49 -5.96 8.06
C ALA A 70 31.20 -7.30 7.76
N GLN A 71 30.58 -8.20 6.99
CA GLN A 71 31.18 -9.49 6.64
C GLN A 71 31.16 -9.75 5.12
N ALA A 72 31.88 -8.92 4.38
CA ALA A 72 32.36 -9.22 3.02
C ALA A 72 33.70 -8.51 2.70
N LYS A 73 34.50 -8.18 3.73
CA LYS A 73 35.88 -7.70 3.59
C LYS A 73 36.81 -8.63 4.36
N GLY A 74 37.08 -9.79 3.77
CA GLY A 74 37.90 -10.81 4.41
C GLY A 74 38.00 -12.12 3.64
N GLN A 75 38.12 -12.07 2.32
CA GLN A 75 38.58 -13.23 1.54
C GLN A 75 39.17 -12.79 0.19
N GLU A 76 40.34 -12.16 0.25
CA GLU A 76 41.31 -12.23 -0.85
C GLU A 76 42.70 -12.30 -0.22
N SER A 77 42.97 -13.46 0.37
CA SER A 77 44.32 -13.94 0.62
C SER A 77 44.72 -14.81 -0.58
N THR A 78 45.15 -14.16 -1.66
CA THR A 78 46.26 -14.66 -2.47
C THR A 78 47.48 -13.93 -1.91
N SER A 79 48.18 -14.43 -0.89
CA SER A 79 49.13 -15.54 -0.96
C SER A 79 49.93 -15.56 -2.27
N SER A 80 51.27 -15.56 -2.12
CA SER A 80 52.35 -15.46 -3.12
C SER A 80 52.54 -14.06 -3.73
N SER A 81 53.59 -13.27 -3.47
CA SER A 81 54.97 -13.60 -3.08
C SER A 81 55.53 -14.76 -3.90
N ASP A 82 55.91 -14.49 -5.15
CA ASP A 82 57.17 -14.98 -5.72
C ASP A 82 57.39 -14.37 -7.12
N SER A 83 58.62 -13.87 -7.33
CA SER A 83 59.25 -13.40 -8.58
C SER A 83 58.90 -12.01 -9.14
#